data_AF-A0A365Y071-F1
#
_entry.id   AF-A0A365Y071-F1
#
_cell.length_a   1.000
_cell.length_b   1.000
_cell.length_c   1.000
_cell.angle_alpha   90.00
_cell.angle_beta   90.00
_cell.angle_gamma   90.00
#
_symmetry.space_group_name_H-M   'P 1'
#
loop_
_entity.id
_entity.type
_entity.pdbx_description
1 polymer ?
#
loop_
_entity_poly.entity_id
_entity_poly.type
_entity_poly.pdbx_seq_one_letter_code
_entity_poly.pdbx_strand_id
1 'polypeptide(L)'
;MKKLFFNTALLLVGLICSTISVSAQIASALEPYFTSYTRFVTSNPRDKEVLMYQYNRIVKDSSSLKTRLTSTFPGKTFSNFNFLIVGGYGTNTPVRSIGDGQASDLDLNMLFKIDNGAQATISAFTFKTQVQSWLTGLFTNTANSHYYLTMKDPVIEIKADTTFPDGTRLDYHMDLGSFNQLNNPQNPNCHPAKLCSQMAWGTTSDNAIGGATWEETESPSFVGGFNGKFPEGTTTGDRVLSVCKMLKYWNKYANKDTSQDNVPPSITYLIGAYNWIPPSTTDYRLGILIAEVDSLRRNIFNNNCSSVAGAHLDVPFYTSMDPNVLRKMSPASLTKFCDSLKKLSDTLHYVATLPSTSLNRGLAALSNVLPDFNNLAPGIYNIYSWHSKKLIYPKNGGVADGDTIVQYSYSNDSIKKWEMGNIEAAQGKFYYVAKNLKSKKVMDVFGGSYLPGTAVIQYGFGNADNQKWELVFLGYVDADNKKLYQLVCKRSGLLLDVTGASYDDNAVVEQWGDNGGNNQKWYFVEVP
;
A
#
# COMPACT_ATOMS: atom_id res chain seq x y z
N MET A 1 -0.31 55.76 34.83
CA MET A 1 1.05 55.23 34.53
C MET A 1 1.38 53.85 35.11
N LYS A 2 0.62 53.25 36.05
CA LYS A 2 0.91 51.88 36.56
C LYS A 2 0.12 50.72 35.91
N LYS A 3 -0.86 50.99 35.04
CA LYS A 3 -1.59 49.95 34.27
C LYS A 3 -1.10 49.77 32.82
N LEU A 4 -0.22 50.64 32.33
CA LEU A 4 0.31 50.55 30.97
C LEU A 4 1.64 49.78 30.86
N PHE A 5 2.25 49.40 32.00
CA PHE A 5 3.49 48.60 32.04
C PHE A 5 3.27 47.10 32.22
N PHE A 6 2.06 46.65 32.61
CA PHE A 6 1.77 45.23 32.80
C PHE A 6 1.30 44.52 31.51
N ASN A 7 0.71 45.27 30.57
CA ASN A 7 0.26 44.70 29.29
C ASN A 7 1.35 44.68 28.21
N THR A 8 2.41 45.50 28.33
CA THR A 8 3.60 45.41 27.46
C THR A 8 4.60 44.36 27.92
N ALA A 9 4.55 43.94 29.18
CA ALA A 9 5.36 42.81 29.67
C ALA A 9 4.78 41.44 29.27
N LEU A 10 3.46 41.28 29.18
CA LEU A 10 2.86 40.03 28.68
C LEU A 10 2.93 39.87 27.15
N LEU A 11 3.08 40.96 26.39
CA LEU A 11 3.31 40.91 24.94
C LEU A 11 4.78 40.65 24.56
N LEU A 12 5.72 40.70 25.51
CA LEU A 12 7.10 40.23 25.31
C LEU A 12 7.39 38.83 25.86
N VAL A 13 6.46 38.20 26.59
CA VAL A 13 6.58 36.80 27.04
C VAL A 13 5.84 35.83 26.11
N GLY A 14 5.08 36.35 25.13
CA GLY A 14 4.47 35.57 24.03
C GLY A 14 5.41 35.22 22.88
N LEU A 15 6.71 35.50 23.01
CA LEU A 15 7.78 35.06 22.11
C LEU A 15 8.72 34.05 22.82
N ILE A 16 8.18 33.21 23.70
CA ILE A 16 8.74 31.87 23.81
C ILE A 16 8.28 31.18 22.54
N CYS A 17 9.10 31.28 21.50
CA CYS A 17 9.10 30.36 20.39
C CYS A 17 9.02 28.97 21.05
N SER A 18 7.84 28.34 21.07
CA SER A 18 7.75 26.92 21.37
C SER A 18 8.46 26.27 20.20
N THR A 19 9.77 26.18 20.29
CA THR A 19 10.59 25.47 19.32
C THR A 19 10.10 24.04 19.40
N ILE A 20 9.23 23.68 18.46
CA ILE A 20 8.80 22.30 18.26
C ILE A 20 10.11 21.52 18.22
N SER A 21 10.25 20.51 19.08
CA SER A 21 11.50 19.76 19.14
C SER A 21 11.78 19.14 17.74
N VAL A 22 13.05 18.85 17.43
CA VAL A 22 13.36 18.19 16.16
C VAL A 22 12.58 16.86 16.04
N SER A 23 12.35 16.19 17.17
CA SER A 23 11.63 14.93 17.24
C SER A 23 10.17 15.08 16.83
N ALA A 24 9.50 16.14 17.28
CA ALA A 24 8.12 16.45 16.87
C ALA A 24 8.04 16.86 15.40
N GLN A 25 9.00 17.63 14.90
CA GLN A 25 9.07 18.01 13.48
C GLN A 25 9.30 16.77 12.59
N ILE A 26 10.18 15.87 13.00
CA ILE A 26 10.43 14.60 12.31
C ILE A 26 9.22 13.67 12.37
N ALA A 27 8.57 13.53 13.52
CA ALA A 27 7.36 12.73 13.64
C ALA A 27 6.25 13.27 12.72
N SER A 28 6.09 14.59 12.65
CA SER A 28 5.15 15.24 11.72
C SER A 28 5.51 14.98 10.25
N ALA A 29 6.80 14.87 9.92
CA ALA A 29 7.27 14.53 8.58
C ALA A 29 7.07 13.06 8.22
N LEU A 30 7.12 12.15 9.20
CA LEU A 30 6.89 10.71 9.06
C LEU A 30 5.42 10.36 8.85
N GLU A 31 4.48 11.11 9.43
CA GLU A 31 3.04 10.84 9.33
C GLU A 31 2.53 10.69 7.88
N PRO A 32 2.80 11.62 6.95
CA PRO A 32 2.27 11.53 5.60
C PRO A 32 2.88 10.38 4.82
N TYR A 33 4.15 10.05 5.07
CA TYR A 33 4.81 8.90 4.46
C TYR A 33 4.18 7.59 4.93
N PHE A 34 4.02 7.40 6.25
CA PHE A 34 3.39 6.21 6.80
C PHE A 34 1.92 6.08 6.40
N THR A 35 1.19 7.21 6.31
CA THR A 35 -0.18 7.25 5.78
C THR A 35 -0.24 6.86 4.31
N SER A 36 0.64 7.45 3.48
CA SER A 36 0.70 7.15 2.05
C SER A 36 1.08 5.69 1.79
N TYR A 37 2.05 5.17 2.53
CA TYR A 37 2.45 3.77 2.44
C TYR A 37 1.34 2.84 2.91
N THR A 38 0.68 3.15 4.03
CA THR A 38 -0.50 2.40 4.48
C THR A 38 -1.56 2.39 3.40
N ARG A 39 -1.87 3.54 2.78
CA ARG A 39 -2.81 3.64 1.66
C ARG A 39 -2.37 2.79 0.46
N PHE A 40 -1.11 2.88 0.06
CA PHE A 40 -0.54 2.09 -1.03
C PHE A 40 -0.73 0.57 -0.83
N VAL A 41 -0.47 0.08 0.39
CA VAL A 41 -0.61 -1.35 0.72
C VAL A 41 -2.07 -1.76 0.90
N THR A 42 -2.89 -0.89 1.51
CA THR A 42 -4.22 -1.26 2.03
C THR A 42 -5.39 -0.82 1.17
N SER A 43 -5.18 0.10 0.23
CA SER A 43 -6.22 0.70 -0.59
C SER A 43 -6.03 0.38 -2.06
N ASN A 44 -6.91 -0.46 -2.57
CA ASN A 44 -7.41 -0.30 -3.93
C ASN A 44 -8.94 -0.23 -3.84
N PRO A 45 -9.53 0.98 -3.65
CA PRO A 45 -10.96 1.14 -3.47
C PRO A 45 -11.79 0.53 -4.59
N ARG A 46 -11.26 0.61 -5.83
CA ARG A 46 -11.87 0.01 -7.01
C ARG A 46 -11.90 -1.52 -6.91
N ASP A 47 -10.77 -2.15 -6.60
CA ASP A 47 -10.72 -3.61 -6.48
C ASP A 47 -11.61 -4.10 -5.34
N LYS A 48 -11.63 -3.36 -4.22
CA LYS A 48 -12.56 -3.63 -3.12
C LYS A 48 -14.00 -3.63 -3.62
N GLU A 49 -14.42 -2.59 -4.31
CA GLU A 49 -15.79 -2.46 -4.82
C GLU A 49 -16.15 -3.61 -5.75
N VAL A 50 -15.27 -3.96 -6.69
CA VAL A 50 -15.45 -5.07 -7.62
C VAL A 50 -15.56 -6.40 -6.90
N LEU A 51 -14.63 -6.72 -5.99
CA LEU A 51 -14.63 -7.96 -5.24
C LEU A 51 -15.84 -8.09 -4.32
N MET A 52 -16.24 -6.99 -3.66
CA MET A 52 -17.45 -6.98 -2.83
C MET A 52 -18.72 -7.12 -3.66
N TYR A 53 -18.75 -6.60 -4.89
CA TYR A 53 -19.84 -6.87 -5.82
C TYR A 53 -19.94 -8.36 -6.16
N GLN A 54 -18.81 -9.02 -6.44
CA GLN A 54 -18.80 -10.47 -6.70
C GLN A 54 -19.18 -11.31 -5.47
N TYR A 55 -18.70 -10.94 -4.28
CA TYR A 55 -19.14 -11.55 -3.02
C TYR A 55 -20.65 -11.48 -2.85
N ASN A 56 -21.24 -10.29 -3.03
CA ASN A 56 -22.68 -10.09 -2.93
C ASN A 56 -23.45 -10.91 -3.97
N ARG A 57 -22.88 -11.12 -5.16
CA ARG A 57 -23.45 -11.99 -6.20
C ARG A 57 -23.52 -13.46 -5.73
N ILE A 58 -22.46 -13.97 -5.11
CA ILE A 58 -22.39 -15.33 -4.54
C ILE A 58 -23.43 -15.49 -3.42
N VAL A 59 -23.47 -14.56 -2.47
CA VAL A 59 -24.37 -14.61 -1.31
C VAL A 59 -25.84 -14.64 -1.74
N LYS A 60 -26.21 -13.78 -2.69
CA LYS A 60 -27.59 -13.65 -3.19
C LYS A 60 -28.11 -14.93 -3.85
N ASP A 61 -27.24 -15.72 -4.47
CA ASP A 61 -27.64 -16.91 -5.23
C ASP A 61 -27.50 -18.24 -4.45
N SER A 62 -27.25 -18.17 -3.15
CA SER A 62 -27.12 -19.36 -2.28
C SER A 62 -28.33 -20.31 -2.30
N SER A 63 -29.52 -19.80 -2.63
CA SER A 63 -30.74 -20.63 -2.76
C SER A 63 -30.70 -21.55 -3.98
N SER A 64 -30.08 -21.11 -5.08
CA SER A 64 -29.93 -21.95 -6.27
C SER A 64 -28.93 -23.08 -6.03
N LEU A 65 -27.84 -22.79 -5.30
CA LEU A 65 -26.87 -23.80 -4.85
C LEU A 65 -27.54 -24.85 -3.96
N LYS A 66 -28.32 -24.42 -2.97
CA LYS A 66 -29.06 -25.35 -2.10
C LYS A 66 -29.94 -26.30 -2.93
N THR A 67 -30.69 -25.76 -3.89
CA THR A 67 -31.57 -26.54 -4.77
C THR A 67 -30.77 -27.58 -5.57
N ARG A 68 -29.64 -27.15 -6.16
CA ARG A 68 -28.74 -28.03 -6.90
C ARG A 68 -28.22 -29.16 -6.01
N LEU A 69 -27.69 -28.85 -4.84
CA LEU A 69 -27.14 -29.85 -3.92
C LEU A 69 -28.21 -30.84 -3.45
N THR A 70 -29.41 -30.38 -3.10
CA THR A 70 -30.53 -31.27 -2.74
C THR A 70 -30.94 -32.18 -3.89
N SER A 71 -30.89 -31.70 -5.14
CA SER A 71 -31.19 -32.55 -6.30
C SER A 71 -30.10 -33.60 -6.58
N THR A 72 -28.82 -33.25 -6.37
CA THR A 72 -27.69 -34.16 -6.59
C THR A 72 -27.56 -35.22 -5.49
N PHE A 73 -27.95 -34.88 -4.26
CA PHE A 73 -27.87 -35.78 -3.10
C PHE A 73 -29.26 -36.03 -2.51
N PRO A 74 -30.10 -36.90 -3.13
CA PRO A 74 -31.40 -37.26 -2.61
C PRO A 74 -31.31 -37.78 -1.17
N GLY A 75 -32.23 -37.34 -0.32
CA GLY A 75 -32.25 -37.70 1.10
C GLY A 75 -31.30 -36.89 1.99
N LYS A 76 -30.52 -35.96 1.43
CA LYS A 76 -29.69 -35.01 2.18
C LYS A 76 -30.34 -33.64 2.24
N THR A 77 -30.16 -32.97 3.39
CA THR A 77 -30.60 -31.59 3.60
C THR A 77 -29.41 -30.65 3.73
N PHE A 78 -29.48 -29.51 3.05
CA PHE A 78 -28.47 -28.46 3.11
C PHE A 78 -29.09 -27.17 3.67
N SER A 79 -28.45 -26.57 4.66
CA SER A 79 -28.98 -25.40 5.38
C SER A 79 -27.87 -24.48 5.86
N ASN A 80 -28.24 -23.29 6.36
CA ASN A 80 -27.35 -22.33 7.01
C ASN A 80 -26.14 -21.89 6.17
N PHE A 81 -26.33 -21.67 4.87
CA PHE A 81 -25.29 -21.10 4.01
C PHE A 81 -24.89 -19.71 4.52
N ASN A 82 -23.65 -19.58 4.94
CA ASN A 82 -23.03 -18.35 5.39
C ASN A 82 -21.65 -18.21 4.73
N PHE A 83 -21.36 -17.05 4.16
CA PHE A 83 -20.13 -16.81 3.41
C PHE A 83 -19.26 -15.83 4.19
N LEU A 84 -18.15 -16.34 4.72
CA LEU A 84 -17.16 -15.56 5.45
C LEU A 84 -16.03 -15.16 4.52
N ILE A 85 -15.63 -13.90 4.57
CA ILE A 85 -14.42 -13.43 3.92
C ILE A 85 -13.25 -13.79 4.83
N VAL A 86 -12.36 -14.65 4.35
CA VAL A 86 -11.29 -15.28 5.14
C VAL A 86 -9.88 -14.95 4.64
N GLY A 87 -9.79 -14.14 3.58
CA GLY A 87 -8.56 -13.65 2.99
C GLY A 87 -8.20 -12.25 3.46
N GLY A 88 -6.99 -12.07 3.99
CA GLY A 88 -6.52 -10.73 4.41
C GLY A 88 -6.88 -10.35 5.83
N TYR A 89 -6.56 -11.24 6.79
CA TYR A 89 -6.81 -11.03 8.22
C TYR A 89 -8.25 -10.58 8.52
N GLY A 90 -9.21 -11.22 7.86
CA GLY A 90 -10.61 -11.10 8.20
C GLY A 90 -11.32 -9.83 7.76
N THR A 91 -10.76 -9.06 6.82
CA THR A 91 -11.37 -7.80 6.42
C THR A 91 -11.53 -7.69 4.92
N ASN A 92 -12.56 -6.97 4.54
CA ASN A 92 -13.12 -6.83 3.21
C ASN A 92 -12.18 -6.12 2.21
N THR A 93 -10.90 -6.45 2.13
CA THR A 93 -10.00 -5.77 1.19
C THR A 93 -8.82 -6.61 0.72
N PRO A 94 -8.64 -6.74 -0.60
CA PRO A 94 -7.42 -7.31 -1.15
C PRO A 94 -6.22 -6.42 -0.79
N VAL A 95 -5.05 -7.05 -0.69
CA VAL A 95 -3.76 -6.37 -0.62
C VAL A 95 -3.26 -6.17 -2.04
N ARG A 96 -2.66 -5.01 -2.35
CA ARG A 96 -2.14 -4.68 -3.69
C ARG A 96 -1.21 -5.76 -4.22
N SER A 97 -1.32 -6.07 -5.51
CA SER A 97 -0.39 -6.95 -6.21
C SER A 97 0.64 -6.18 -7.04
N ILE A 98 1.93 -6.48 -6.85
CA ILE A 98 2.99 -6.10 -7.78
C ILE A 98 3.37 -7.36 -8.56
N GLY A 99 2.86 -7.49 -9.79
CA GLY A 99 3.24 -8.59 -10.69
C GLY A 99 2.09 -9.42 -11.27
N ASP A 100 2.32 -9.77 -12.53
CA ASP A 100 1.62 -10.51 -13.58
C ASP A 100 1.15 -11.94 -13.24
N GLY A 101 0.46 -12.14 -12.11
CA GLY A 101 -0.23 -13.41 -11.91
C GLY A 101 -0.80 -13.73 -10.53
N GLN A 102 -0.73 -12.82 -9.56
CA GLN A 102 -1.43 -12.99 -8.28
C GLN A 102 -2.24 -11.75 -7.97
N ALA A 103 -3.30 -11.64 -8.75
CA ALA A 103 -4.27 -10.59 -8.80
C ALA A 103 -4.84 -10.20 -7.41
N SER A 104 -5.71 -9.19 -7.34
CA SER A 104 -6.41 -8.88 -6.09
C SER A 104 -7.21 -10.13 -5.65
N ASP A 105 -6.76 -10.77 -4.56
CA ASP A 105 -7.26 -12.07 -4.10
C ASP A 105 -8.36 -11.89 -3.02
N LEU A 106 -9.51 -12.55 -3.19
CA LEU A 106 -10.57 -12.65 -2.19
C LEU A 106 -10.78 -14.12 -1.78
N ASP A 107 -10.32 -14.49 -0.59
CA ASP A 107 -10.56 -15.83 -0.04
C ASP A 107 -11.89 -15.85 0.71
N LEU A 108 -12.76 -16.80 0.39
CA LEU A 108 -14.10 -16.99 0.90
C LEU A 108 -14.27 -18.39 1.47
N ASN A 109 -14.91 -18.50 2.63
CA ASN A 109 -15.36 -19.77 3.17
C ASN A 109 -16.88 -19.81 3.21
N MET A 110 -17.45 -20.77 2.50
CA MET A 110 -18.87 -21.12 2.57
C MET A 110 -19.07 -22.12 3.71
N LEU A 111 -19.67 -21.66 4.80
CA LEU A 111 -20.15 -22.50 5.88
C LEU A 111 -21.60 -22.91 5.60
N PHE A 112 -21.92 -24.16 5.86
CA PHE A 112 -23.27 -24.71 5.71
C PHE A 112 -23.42 -25.92 6.62
N LYS A 113 -24.62 -26.50 6.70
CA LYS A 113 -24.90 -27.73 7.43
C LYS A 113 -25.51 -28.78 6.53
N ILE A 114 -24.92 -29.98 6.53
CA ILE A 114 -25.50 -31.21 6.00
C ILE A 114 -26.29 -31.87 7.12
N ASP A 115 -27.56 -32.22 6.89
CA ASP A 115 -28.41 -32.95 7.85
C ASP A 115 -28.38 -32.33 9.26
N ASN A 116 -28.55 -31.01 9.32
CA ASN A 116 -28.46 -30.20 10.53
C ASN A 116 -27.11 -30.31 11.28
N GLY A 117 -26.01 -30.56 10.57
CA GLY A 117 -24.65 -30.58 11.10
C GLY A 117 -24.14 -31.97 11.46
N ALA A 118 -24.60 -32.98 10.72
CA ALA A 118 -24.05 -34.32 10.75
C ALA A 118 -22.75 -34.41 9.96
N GLN A 119 -22.00 -35.49 10.20
CA GLN A 119 -20.84 -35.87 9.39
C GLN A 119 -21.26 -36.08 7.94
N ALA A 120 -20.43 -35.62 7.01
CA ALA A 120 -20.67 -35.76 5.59
C ALA A 120 -20.55 -37.24 5.18
N THR A 121 -21.62 -37.78 4.63
CA THR A 121 -21.66 -39.14 4.03
C THR A 121 -21.83 -39.08 2.51
N ILE A 122 -21.42 -37.97 1.91
CA ILE A 122 -21.52 -37.70 0.47
C ILE A 122 -20.12 -37.52 -0.11
N SER A 123 -19.98 -37.77 -1.41
CA SER A 123 -18.73 -37.54 -2.15
C SER A 123 -18.30 -36.07 -2.09
N ALA A 124 -17.09 -35.81 -1.57
CA ALA A 124 -16.50 -34.47 -1.56
C ALA A 124 -16.21 -33.98 -2.98
N PHE A 125 -15.74 -34.87 -3.86
CA PHE A 125 -15.53 -34.55 -5.28
C PHE A 125 -16.84 -34.16 -5.96
N THR A 126 -17.90 -34.96 -5.80
CA THR A 126 -19.21 -34.68 -6.41
C THR A 126 -19.80 -33.39 -5.84
N PHE A 127 -19.62 -33.12 -4.54
CA PHE A 127 -20.03 -31.86 -3.95
C PHE A 127 -19.30 -30.67 -4.60
N LYS A 128 -17.97 -30.71 -4.68
CA LYS A 128 -17.16 -29.63 -5.29
C LYS A 128 -17.50 -29.41 -6.75
N THR A 129 -17.75 -30.47 -7.53
CA THR A 129 -18.19 -30.31 -8.93
C THR A 129 -19.55 -29.61 -9.05
N GLN A 130 -20.49 -29.85 -8.13
CA GLN A 130 -21.76 -29.11 -8.11
C GLN A 130 -21.57 -27.64 -7.72
N VAL A 131 -20.69 -27.35 -6.75
CA VAL A 131 -20.33 -25.96 -6.41
C VAL A 131 -19.67 -25.27 -7.60
N GLN A 132 -18.74 -25.92 -8.29
CA GLN A 132 -18.08 -25.38 -9.48
C GLN A 132 -19.11 -25.11 -10.59
N SER A 133 -20.02 -26.05 -10.85
CA SER A 133 -21.09 -25.89 -11.85
C SER A 133 -22.04 -24.75 -11.50
N TRP A 134 -22.39 -24.59 -10.23
CA TRP A 134 -23.16 -23.45 -9.76
C TRP A 134 -22.43 -22.13 -10.01
N LEU A 135 -21.16 -22.03 -9.62
CA LEU A 135 -20.34 -20.86 -9.87
C LEU A 135 -20.18 -20.57 -11.36
N THR A 136 -20.04 -21.57 -12.23
CA THR A 136 -20.00 -21.37 -13.69
C THR A 136 -21.27 -20.72 -14.22
N GLY A 137 -22.43 -21.11 -13.68
CA GLY A 137 -23.71 -20.46 -14.00
C GLY A 137 -23.80 -19.03 -13.48
N LEU A 138 -23.17 -18.75 -12.33
CA LEU A 138 -23.13 -17.43 -11.73
C LEU A 138 -22.15 -16.50 -12.45
N PHE A 139 -20.99 -16.99 -12.88
CA PHE A 139 -19.89 -16.24 -13.47
C PHE A 139 -19.76 -16.51 -14.98
N THR A 140 -20.78 -16.08 -15.73
CA THR A 140 -20.80 -16.21 -17.19
C THR A 140 -19.92 -15.16 -17.88
N ASN A 141 -19.14 -15.59 -18.85
CA ASN A 141 -18.33 -14.68 -19.69
C ASN A 141 -19.22 -13.66 -20.41
N THR A 142 -18.73 -12.42 -20.45
CA THR A 142 -19.32 -11.31 -21.21
C THR A 142 -18.29 -10.74 -22.17
N ALA A 143 -18.66 -9.72 -22.94
CA ALA A 143 -17.69 -9.00 -23.79
C ALA A 143 -16.57 -8.31 -22.99
N ASN A 144 -16.83 -7.97 -21.71
CA ASN A 144 -15.94 -7.17 -20.88
C ASN A 144 -15.37 -7.92 -19.67
N SER A 145 -15.86 -9.12 -19.38
CA SER A 145 -15.42 -9.94 -18.24
C SER A 145 -15.30 -11.39 -18.65
N HIS A 146 -14.11 -11.96 -18.46
CA HIS A 146 -13.80 -13.36 -18.70
C HIS A 146 -13.46 -14.05 -17.39
N TYR A 147 -14.14 -15.17 -17.12
CA TYR A 147 -14.04 -15.96 -15.90
C TYR A 147 -13.47 -17.35 -16.21
N TYR A 148 -12.58 -17.81 -15.34
CA TYR A 148 -11.98 -19.14 -15.39
C TYR A 148 -12.12 -19.78 -14.01
N LEU A 149 -12.82 -20.91 -13.95
CA LEU A 149 -13.10 -21.62 -12.70
C LEU A 149 -12.27 -22.90 -12.63
N THR A 150 -11.40 -23.00 -11.64
CA THR A 150 -10.48 -24.13 -11.47
C THR A 150 -10.70 -24.79 -10.12
N MET A 151 -10.86 -26.11 -10.11
CA MET A 151 -10.86 -26.87 -8.86
C MET A 151 -9.41 -26.99 -8.36
N LYS A 152 -9.17 -26.54 -7.12
CA LYS A 152 -7.88 -26.60 -6.43
C LYS A 152 -8.04 -27.25 -5.05
N ASP A 153 -6.93 -27.54 -4.41
CA ASP A 153 -6.91 -27.98 -3.02
C ASP A 153 -6.69 -26.78 -2.10
N PRO A 154 -7.60 -26.50 -1.14
CA PRO A 154 -8.95 -27.07 -0.93
C PRO A 154 -10.09 -26.41 -1.73
N VAL A 155 -9.81 -25.35 -2.47
CA VAL A 155 -10.82 -24.36 -2.92
C VAL A 155 -11.32 -24.58 -4.34
N ILE A 156 -12.38 -23.86 -4.73
CA ILE A 156 -12.65 -23.59 -6.14
C ILE A 156 -12.18 -22.15 -6.41
N GLU A 157 -11.16 -22.02 -7.25
CA GLU A 157 -10.60 -20.74 -7.67
C GLU A 157 -11.43 -20.17 -8.83
N ILE A 158 -11.75 -18.89 -8.74
CA ILE A 158 -12.40 -18.07 -9.75
C ILE A 158 -11.40 -17.01 -10.15
N LYS A 159 -10.80 -17.14 -11.33
CA LYS A 159 -9.99 -16.07 -11.93
C LYS A 159 -10.86 -15.24 -12.86
N ALA A 160 -10.67 -13.95 -12.82
CA ALA A 160 -11.39 -13.03 -13.68
C ALA A 160 -10.43 -12.00 -14.29
N ASP A 161 -10.71 -11.68 -15.54
CA ASP A 161 -10.14 -10.58 -16.29
C ASP A 161 -11.29 -9.65 -16.69
N THR A 162 -11.29 -8.42 -16.20
CA THR A 162 -12.36 -7.44 -16.45
C THR A 162 -11.81 -6.15 -17.05
N THR A 163 -12.35 -5.76 -18.20
CA THR A 163 -12.11 -4.46 -18.84
C THR A 163 -13.28 -3.52 -18.57
N PHE A 164 -12.99 -2.31 -18.09
CA PHE A 164 -13.99 -1.31 -17.74
C PHE A 164 -14.25 -0.32 -18.88
N PRO A 165 -15.36 0.45 -18.84
CA PRO A 165 -15.68 1.42 -19.90
C PRO A 165 -14.62 2.50 -20.14
N ASP A 166 -13.78 2.79 -19.14
CA ASP A 166 -12.66 3.73 -19.25
C ASP A 166 -11.41 3.11 -19.94
N GLY A 167 -11.50 1.86 -20.39
CA GLY A 167 -10.42 1.11 -21.04
C GLY A 167 -9.41 0.49 -20.08
N THR A 168 -9.56 0.67 -18.78
CA THR A 168 -8.67 0.06 -17.78
C THR A 168 -9.06 -1.40 -17.54
N ARG A 169 -8.07 -2.21 -17.12
CA ARG A 169 -8.21 -3.65 -16.90
C ARG A 169 -7.93 -4.00 -15.44
N LEU A 170 -8.69 -4.95 -14.89
CA LEU A 170 -8.48 -5.55 -13.59
C LEU A 170 -8.51 -7.08 -13.71
N ASP A 171 -7.37 -7.70 -13.42
CA ASP A 171 -7.32 -9.12 -13.12
C ASP A 171 -7.58 -9.29 -11.62
N TYR A 172 -8.37 -10.29 -11.23
CA TYR A 172 -8.61 -10.64 -9.81
C TYR A 172 -8.87 -12.14 -9.64
N HIS A 173 -8.57 -12.68 -8.46
CA HIS A 173 -8.84 -14.07 -8.11
C HIS A 173 -9.75 -14.15 -6.88
N MET A 174 -10.57 -15.19 -6.80
CA MET A 174 -11.35 -15.50 -5.61
C MET A 174 -11.30 -16.99 -5.34
N ASP A 175 -11.09 -17.37 -4.09
CA ASP A 175 -11.00 -18.77 -3.68
C ASP A 175 -12.18 -19.12 -2.78
N LEU A 176 -13.00 -20.10 -3.16
CA LEU A 176 -14.14 -20.55 -2.36
C LEU A 176 -13.86 -21.91 -1.70
N GLY A 177 -13.60 -21.91 -0.39
CA GLY A 177 -13.57 -23.09 0.46
C GLY A 177 -14.97 -23.50 0.94
N SER A 178 -15.21 -24.81 1.10
CA SER A 178 -16.52 -25.36 1.49
C SER A 178 -16.44 -26.12 2.80
N PHE A 179 -17.23 -25.70 3.80
CA PHE A 179 -17.15 -26.16 5.18
C PHE A 179 -18.51 -26.62 5.71
N ASN A 180 -18.66 -27.92 5.97
CA ASN A 180 -19.81 -28.48 6.67
C ASN A 180 -19.64 -28.31 8.18
N GLN A 181 -20.47 -27.48 8.80
CA GLN A 181 -20.44 -27.22 10.24
C GLN A 181 -21.00 -28.40 11.03
N LEU A 182 -20.18 -28.96 11.91
CA LEU A 182 -20.53 -30.12 12.70
C LEU A 182 -21.14 -29.73 14.05
N ASN A 183 -22.16 -30.47 14.50
CA ASN A 183 -22.63 -30.38 15.88
C ASN A 183 -21.80 -31.24 16.84
N ASN A 184 -21.21 -32.34 16.34
CA ASN A 184 -20.43 -33.29 17.13
C ASN A 184 -19.16 -33.70 16.35
N PRO A 185 -18.06 -32.93 16.48
CA PRO A 185 -16.79 -33.26 15.84
C PRO A 185 -16.07 -34.41 16.51
N GLN A 186 -15.28 -35.14 15.73
CA GLN A 186 -14.47 -36.27 16.20
C GLN A 186 -13.00 -35.88 16.43
N ASN A 187 -12.52 -34.81 15.82
CA ASN A 187 -11.14 -34.32 15.96
C ASN A 187 -10.96 -33.60 17.31
N PRO A 188 -10.20 -34.18 18.27
CA PRO A 188 -10.00 -33.59 19.58
C PRO A 188 -9.14 -32.32 19.55
N ASN A 189 -8.41 -32.06 18.46
CA ASN A 189 -7.52 -30.91 18.32
C ASN A 189 -8.23 -29.64 17.84
N CYS A 190 -9.51 -29.70 17.46
CA CYS A 190 -10.25 -28.49 17.15
C CYS A 190 -10.50 -27.66 18.42
N HIS A 191 -9.95 -26.46 18.50
CA HIS A 191 -10.21 -25.58 19.62
C HIS A 191 -10.76 -24.20 19.22
N PRO A 192 -11.88 -23.74 19.82
CA PRO A 192 -12.78 -24.45 20.74
C PRO A 192 -13.70 -25.46 20.03
N ALA A 193 -13.99 -26.60 20.68
CA ALA A 193 -14.75 -27.74 20.15
C ALA A 193 -16.16 -27.43 19.58
N LYS A 194 -16.73 -26.24 19.84
CA LYS A 194 -17.99 -25.77 19.24
C LYS A 194 -17.84 -25.20 17.82
N LEU A 195 -16.63 -25.18 17.30
CA LEU A 195 -16.25 -24.52 16.05
C LEU A 195 -15.43 -25.48 15.18
N CYS A 196 -15.80 -26.76 15.02
CA CYS A 196 -15.21 -27.60 13.96
C CYS A 196 -16.08 -27.57 12.70
N SER A 197 -15.46 -27.78 11.56
CA SER A 197 -16.15 -28.07 10.30
C SER A 197 -15.40 -29.13 9.51
N GLN A 198 -16.10 -29.85 8.64
CA GLN A 198 -15.44 -30.66 7.62
C GLN A 198 -15.24 -29.83 6.36
N MET A 199 -13.98 -29.67 5.96
CA MET A 199 -13.64 -29.05 4.69
C MET A 199 -13.66 -30.09 3.58
N ALA A 200 -14.27 -29.75 2.45
CA ALA A 200 -14.15 -30.56 1.24
C ALA A 200 -12.75 -30.34 0.62
N TRP A 201 -11.86 -31.33 0.76
CA TRP A 201 -10.51 -31.33 0.20
C TRP A 201 -10.46 -32.14 -1.11
N GLY A 202 -9.38 -32.00 -1.88
CA GLY A 202 -9.06 -32.82 -3.06
C GLY A 202 -9.59 -32.26 -4.39
N THR A 203 -8.88 -32.63 -5.45
CA THR A 203 -9.16 -32.26 -6.85
C THR A 203 -9.54 -33.46 -7.73
N THR A 204 -9.38 -34.67 -7.22
CA THR A 204 -9.62 -35.92 -7.95
C THR A 204 -10.72 -36.75 -7.28
N SER A 205 -11.22 -37.78 -7.95
CA SER A 205 -12.27 -38.66 -7.41
C SER A 205 -11.92 -39.22 -6.03
N ASP A 206 -12.91 -39.40 -5.14
CA ASP A 206 -12.71 -39.78 -3.73
C ASP A 206 -11.85 -41.05 -3.52
N ASN A 207 -11.82 -41.97 -4.49
CA ASN A 207 -11.08 -43.24 -4.40
C ASN A 207 -9.63 -43.17 -4.93
N ALA A 208 -9.17 -42.01 -5.39
CA ALA A 208 -7.80 -41.84 -5.89
C ALA A 208 -6.81 -41.57 -4.73
N ILE A 209 -5.52 -41.85 -4.94
CA ILE A 209 -4.46 -41.37 -4.03
C ILE A 209 -4.46 -39.84 -4.12
N GLY A 210 -4.68 -39.15 -2.99
CA GLY A 210 -4.94 -37.70 -2.99
C GLY A 210 -6.35 -37.33 -3.49
N GLY A 211 -7.29 -38.28 -3.42
CA GLY A 211 -8.70 -38.11 -3.74
C GLY A 211 -9.41 -37.13 -2.82
N ALA A 212 -10.59 -36.67 -3.26
CA ALA A 212 -11.38 -35.76 -2.45
C ALA A 212 -11.95 -36.39 -1.18
N THR A 213 -11.86 -35.64 -0.09
CA THR A 213 -12.20 -36.10 1.26
C THR A 213 -12.91 -34.99 2.03
N TRP A 214 -13.60 -35.37 3.10
CA TRP A 214 -14.10 -34.44 4.10
C TRP A 214 -13.16 -34.47 5.31
N GLU A 215 -12.38 -33.41 5.48
CA GLU A 215 -11.38 -33.33 6.55
C GLU A 215 -11.85 -32.41 7.67
N GLU A 216 -11.92 -32.95 8.90
CA GLU A 216 -12.24 -32.13 10.07
C GLU A 216 -11.12 -31.14 10.37
N THR A 217 -11.47 -29.86 10.36
CA THR A 217 -10.57 -28.73 10.60
C THR A 217 -11.24 -27.70 11.50
N GLU A 218 -10.43 -26.81 12.07
CA GLU A 218 -10.92 -25.67 12.83
C GLU A 218 -11.80 -24.77 11.94
N SER A 219 -12.94 -24.36 12.48
CA SER A 219 -13.89 -23.52 11.76
C SER A 219 -13.27 -22.14 11.53
N PRO A 220 -13.52 -21.52 10.36
CA PRO A 220 -13.05 -20.17 10.02
C PRO A 220 -13.62 -19.03 10.89
N SER A 221 -14.42 -19.36 11.91
CA SER A 221 -15.05 -18.44 12.89
C SER A 221 -14.09 -17.51 13.63
N PHE A 222 -12.77 -17.76 13.56
CA PHE A 222 -11.74 -16.83 14.01
C PHE A 222 -11.93 -15.40 13.44
N VAL A 223 -12.27 -15.29 12.14
CA VAL A 223 -12.51 -13.99 11.49
C VAL A 223 -13.70 -13.25 12.10
N GLY A 224 -14.78 -13.96 12.40
CA GLY A 224 -15.95 -13.39 13.06
C GLY A 224 -15.60 -12.85 14.46
N GLY A 225 -14.74 -13.57 15.20
CA GLY A 225 -14.22 -13.12 16.49
C GLY A 225 -13.28 -11.91 16.38
N PHE A 226 -12.45 -11.86 15.35
CA PHE A 226 -11.55 -10.73 15.07
C PHE A 226 -12.34 -9.45 14.77
N ASN A 227 -13.31 -9.50 13.84
CA ASN A 227 -14.15 -8.35 13.50
C ASN A 227 -15.06 -7.93 14.65
N GLY A 228 -15.47 -8.86 15.53
CA GLY A 228 -16.18 -8.52 16.77
C GLY A 228 -15.29 -7.75 17.75
N LYS A 229 -14.00 -8.11 17.86
CA LYS A 229 -13.03 -7.44 18.74
C LYS A 229 -12.48 -6.13 18.16
N PHE A 230 -12.36 -6.06 16.84
CA PHE A 230 -11.81 -4.94 16.08
C PHE A 230 -12.72 -4.59 14.89
N PRO A 231 -13.87 -3.91 15.12
CA PRO A 231 -14.84 -3.65 14.07
C PRO A 231 -14.29 -2.73 12.97
N GLU A 232 -14.55 -3.07 11.70
CA GLU A 232 -14.26 -2.22 10.54
C GLU A 232 -14.95 -0.86 10.67
N GLY A 233 -14.30 0.20 10.17
CA GLY A 233 -14.83 1.57 10.22
C GLY A 233 -14.67 2.25 11.59
N THR A 234 -14.07 1.56 12.56
CA THR A 234 -13.59 2.18 13.80
C THR A 234 -12.10 2.52 13.68
N THR A 235 -11.66 3.61 14.31
CA THR A 235 -10.24 4.00 14.27
C THR A 235 -9.31 2.87 14.71
N THR A 236 -9.67 2.14 15.77
CA THR A 236 -8.87 1.02 16.28
C THR A 236 -8.91 -0.17 15.34
N GLY A 237 -10.07 -0.54 14.81
CA GLY A 237 -10.22 -1.65 13.87
C GLY A 237 -9.47 -1.40 12.56
N ASP A 238 -9.59 -0.19 12.00
CA ASP A 238 -8.92 0.19 10.76
C ASP A 238 -7.39 0.22 10.91
N ARG A 239 -6.88 0.62 12.09
CA ARG A 239 -5.44 0.58 12.41
C ARG A 239 -4.93 -0.85 12.53
N VAL A 240 -5.62 -1.68 13.32
CA VAL A 240 -5.27 -3.10 13.48
C VAL A 240 -5.31 -3.81 12.12
N LEU A 241 -6.30 -3.50 11.31
CA LEU A 241 -6.38 -4.02 9.97
C LEU A 241 -5.20 -3.57 9.09
N SER A 242 -4.83 -2.29 9.15
CA SER A 242 -3.71 -1.78 8.37
C SER A 242 -2.42 -2.56 8.68
N VAL A 243 -2.15 -2.83 9.97
CA VAL A 243 -1.01 -3.67 10.40
C VAL A 243 -1.10 -5.07 9.82
N CYS A 244 -2.26 -5.69 9.91
CA CYS A 244 -2.51 -7.03 9.40
C CYS A 244 -2.26 -7.12 7.87
N LYS A 245 -2.85 -6.23 7.08
CA LYS A 245 -2.64 -6.18 5.62
C LYS A 245 -1.18 -6.00 5.25
N MET A 246 -0.47 -5.19 6.02
CA MET A 246 0.94 -4.96 5.87
C MET A 246 1.76 -6.23 6.13
N LEU A 247 1.47 -6.98 7.19
CA LEU A 247 2.10 -8.29 7.42
C LEU A 247 1.78 -9.30 6.32
N LYS A 248 0.55 -9.31 5.76
CA LYS A 248 0.18 -10.17 4.61
C LYS A 248 0.97 -9.78 3.37
N TYR A 249 1.03 -8.49 3.04
CA TYR A 249 1.81 -7.96 1.92
C TYR A 249 3.26 -8.43 2.05
N TRP A 250 3.86 -8.20 3.21
CA TRP A 250 5.23 -8.64 3.47
C TRP A 250 5.40 -10.15 3.33
N ASN A 251 4.55 -10.99 3.91
CA ASN A 251 4.64 -12.45 3.74
C ASN A 251 4.49 -12.92 2.27
N LYS A 252 3.71 -12.18 1.45
CA LYS A 252 3.52 -12.47 0.01
C LYS A 252 4.79 -12.14 -0.80
N TYR A 253 5.53 -11.09 -0.42
CA TYR A 253 6.64 -10.55 -1.22
C TYR A 253 8.05 -10.84 -0.65
N ALA A 254 8.25 -10.80 0.66
CA ALA A 254 9.56 -10.99 1.29
C ALA A 254 10.13 -12.41 1.16
N ASN A 255 9.31 -13.36 0.74
CA ASN A 255 9.71 -14.75 0.50
C ASN A 255 10.20 -14.99 -0.94
N LYS A 256 10.17 -14.00 -1.83
CA LYS A 256 10.70 -14.09 -3.19
C LYS A 256 12.07 -13.42 -3.23
N ASP A 257 13.14 -14.20 -3.15
CA ASP A 257 14.56 -13.76 -3.19
C ASP A 257 14.98 -13.14 -4.55
N THR A 258 14.02 -12.68 -5.37
CA THR A 258 14.23 -12.29 -6.77
C THR A 258 13.52 -11.01 -7.21
N SER A 259 12.61 -10.42 -6.44
CA SER A 259 12.01 -9.14 -6.84
C SER A 259 12.88 -7.98 -6.35
N GLN A 260 13.19 -7.06 -7.27
CA GLN A 260 13.93 -5.81 -7.05
C GLN A 260 13.18 -4.79 -6.17
N ASP A 261 12.03 -5.16 -5.61
CA ASP A 261 11.17 -4.27 -4.86
C ASP A 261 11.78 -4.06 -3.48
N ASN A 262 12.54 -2.96 -3.39
CA ASN A 262 13.24 -2.41 -2.23
C ASN A 262 12.29 -2.00 -1.11
N VAL A 263 11.50 -2.92 -0.57
CA VAL A 263 10.73 -2.71 0.65
C VAL A 263 11.35 -3.52 1.78
N PRO A 264 12.18 -2.90 2.63
CA PRO A 264 12.69 -3.58 3.81
C PRO A 264 11.57 -4.09 4.72
N PRO A 265 11.61 -5.36 5.14
CA PRO A 265 10.66 -5.95 6.11
C PRO A 265 10.47 -5.12 7.40
N SER A 266 11.49 -4.37 7.78
CA SER A 266 11.50 -3.45 8.91
C SER A 266 10.44 -2.35 8.80
N ILE A 267 10.29 -1.74 7.62
CA ILE A 267 9.40 -0.59 7.41
C ILE A 267 7.93 -0.99 7.57
N THR A 268 7.57 -2.16 7.06
CA THR A 268 6.20 -2.69 7.14
C THR A 268 5.79 -2.98 8.59
N TYR A 269 6.67 -3.54 9.41
CA TYR A 269 6.37 -3.70 10.83
C TYR A 269 6.27 -2.34 11.54
N LEU A 270 7.16 -1.41 11.20
CA LEU A 270 7.25 -0.11 11.86
C LEU A 270 6.10 0.82 11.59
N ILE A 271 5.57 0.81 10.38
CA ILE A 271 4.33 1.53 10.08
C ILE A 271 3.15 0.90 10.84
N GLY A 272 3.16 -0.43 11.01
CA GLY A 272 2.19 -1.11 11.87
C GLY A 272 2.26 -0.63 13.32
N ALA A 273 3.46 -0.64 13.90
CA ALA A 273 3.71 -0.14 15.26
C ALA A 273 3.36 1.35 15.39
N TYR A 274 3.72 2.16 14.39
CA TYR A 274 3.40 3.59 14.33
C TYR A 274 1.90 3.85 14.36
N ASN A 275 1.12 3.12 13.56
CA ASN A 275 -0.34 3.20 13.53
C ASN A 275 -0.97 2.80 14.87
N TRP A 276 -0.27 2.04 15.70
CA TRP A 276 -0.71 1.64 17.04
C TRP A 276 -0.45 2.71 18.10
N ILE A 277 0.40 3.70 17.83
CA ILE A 277 0.67 4.79 18.77
C ILE A 277 -0.58 5.68 18.88
N PRO A 278 -1.13 5.88 20.09
CA PRO A 278 -2.21 6.83 20.29
C PRO A 278 -1.85 8.20 19.71
N PRO A 279 -2.82 9.01 19.26
CA PRO A 279 -2.58 10.40 18.94
C PRO A 279 -2.29 11.19 20.22
N SER A 280 -1.15 10.94 20.88
CA SER A 280 -0.54 11.83 21.86
C SER A 280 0.47 12.75 21.16
N THR A 281 1.09 13.66 21.91
CA THR A 281 2.05 14.67 21.41
C THR A 281 3.12 14.05 20.50
N THR A 282 3.40 14.69 19.37
CA THR A 282 4.32 14.23 18.31
C THR A 282 5.73 13.82 18.78
N ASP A 283 6.26 14.46 19.83
CA ASP A 283 7.54 14.06 20.44
C ASP A 283 7.56 12.62 20.99
N TYR A 284 6.43 12.17 21.53
CA TYR A 284 6.29 10.83 22.09
C TYR A 284 6.29 9.75 21.00
N ARG A 285 5.87 10.10 19.78
CA ARG A 285 5.76 9.16 18.65
C ARG A 285 7.11 8.72 18.11
N LEU A 286 8.08 9.63 17.97
CA LEU A 286 9.43 9.26 17.53
C LEU A 286 10.13 8.37 18.56
N GLY A 287 9.96 8.67 19.85
CA GLY A 287 10.51 7.86 20.94
C GLY A 287 9.96 6.43 20.97
N ILE A 288 8.64 6.25 20.76
CA ILE A 288 8.07 4.91 20.63
C ILE A 288 8.57 4.21 19.37
N LEU A 289 8.65 4.91 18.23
CA LEU A 289 9.15 4.32 17.00
C LEU A 289 10.57 3.75 17.21
N ILE A 290 11.46 4.51 17.86
CA ILE A 290 12.80 4.04 18.25
C ILE A 290 12.71 2.78 19.13
N ALA A 291 11.90 2.83 20.19
CA ALA A 291 11.77 1.70 21.12
C ALA A 291 11.26 0.41 20.45
N GLU A 292 10.35 0.54 19.48
CA GLU A 292 9.80 -0.56 18.70
C GLU A 292 10.82 -1.17 17.74
N VAL A 293 11.60 -0.34 17.01
CA VAL A 293 12.71 -0.86 16.17
C VAL A 293 13.71 -1.62 17.04
N ASP A 294 14.08 -1.05 18.19
CA ASP A 294 15.05 -1.67 19.08
C ASP A 294 14.50 -2.96 19.71
N SER A 295 13.20 -3.01 20.02
CA SER A 295 12.52 -4.20 20.51
C SER A 295 12.51 -5.32 19.47
N LEU A 296 12.18 -4.99 18.22
CA LEU A 296 12.26 -5.92 17.09
C LEU A 296 13.67 -6.49 16.92
N ARG A 297 14.69 -5.61 16.90
CA ARG A 297 16.10 -6.01 16.77
C ARG A 297 16.51 -6.97 17.88
N ARG A 298 16.07 -6.71 19.12
CA ARG A 298 16.31 -7.59 20.27
C ARG A 298 15.63 -8.93 20.11
N ASN A 299 14.32 -8.91 19.91
CA ASN A 299 13.48 -10.11 19.99
C ASN A 299 13.64 -11.04 18.79
N ILE A 300 13.93 -10.49 17.61
CA ILE A 300 14.12 -11.29 16.40
C ILE A 300 15.60 -11.69 16.22
N PHE A 301 16.55 -10.80 16.50
CA PHE A 301 17.94 -10.95 16.04
C PHE A 301 19.04 -10.67 17.08
N ASN A 302 18.73 -10.62 18.37
CA ASN A 302 19.72 -10.40 19.43
C ASN A 302 20.60 -9.13 19.25
N ASN A 303 20.07 -8.09 18.60
CA ASN A 303 20.66 -6.76 18.32
C ASN A 303 21.82 -6.64 17.33
N ASN A 304 22.72 -7.62 17.25
CA ASN A 304 24.03 -7.42 16.63
C ASN A 304 24.14 -8.01 15.21
N CYS A 305 23.13 -8.73 14.74
CA CYS A 305 23.10 -9.43 13.45
C CYS A 305 24.30 -10.38 13.24
N SER A 306 25.01 -10.79 14.30
CA SER A 306 26.15 -11.70 14.19
C SER A 306 25.72 -13.14 13.90
N SER A 307 24.45 -13.44 14.17
CA SER A 307 23.77 -14.68 13.80
C SER A 307 22.28 -14.38 13.59
N VAL A 308 21.71 -15.02 12.58
CA VAL A 308 20.26 -15.02 12.32
C VAL A 308 19.60 -16.36 12.67
N ALA A 309 20.37 -17.28 13.28
CA ALA A 309 19.86 -18.54 13.75
C ALA A 309 18.86 -18.31 14.90
N GLY A 310 17.68 -18.93 14.81
CA GLY A 310 16.61 -18.76 15.79
C GLY A 310 15.79 -17.48 15.62
N ALA A 311 15.95 -16.76 14.49
CA ALA A 311 15.10 -15.62 14.18
C ALA A 311 13.63 -16.06 14.12
N HIS A 312 12.81 -15.45 14.98
CA HIS A 312 11.39 -15.74 15.07
C HIS A 312 10.59 -14.45 15.21
N LEU A 313 9.51 -14.37 14.46
CA LEU A 313 8.48 -13.35 14.63
C LEU A 313 7.16 -14.10 14.63
N ASP A 314 6.62 -14.34 15.82
CA ASP A 314 5.36 -15.04 15.95
C ASP A 314 4.22 -14.05 15.78
N VAL A 315 3.38 -14.29 14.77
CA VAL A 315 2.15 -13.53 14.59
C VAL A 315 1.01 -14.39 15.13
N PRO A 316 0.47 -14.10 16.34
CA PRO A 316 -0.47 -14.97 17.05
C PRO A 316 -1.82 -15.16 16.33
N PHE A 317 -2.03 -14.43 15.24
CA PHE A 317 -3.25 -14.47 14.40
C PHE A 317 -3.04 -15.23 13.08
N TYR A 318 -1.86 -15.84 12.87
CA TYR A 318 -1.55 -16.63 11.68
C TYR A 318 -1.93 -18.10 11.92
N THR A 319 -2.99 -18.57 11.27
CA THR A 319 -3.60 -19.90 11.46
C THR A 319 -2.80 -21.06 10.86
N SER A 320 -1.47 -20.91 10.74
CA SER A 320 -0.61 -21.98 10.28
C SER A 320 -0.05 -22.73 11.48
N MET A 321 0.19 -24.04 11.35
CA MET A 321 0.81 -24.89 12.39
C MET A 321 2.15 -24.34 12.93
N ASP A 322 2.70 -23.33 12.26
CA ASP A 322 3.87 -22.58 12.70
C ASP A 322 3.53 -21.06 12.71
N PRO A 323 3.55 -20.40 13.88
CA PRO A 323 3.24 -18.98 14.01
C PRO A 323 4.39 -18.08 13.51
N ASN A 324 5.59 -18.64 13.28
CA ASN A 324 6.76 -17.87 12.87
C ASN A 324 6.66 -17.49 11.39
N VAL A 325 6.42 -16.20 11.13
CA VAL A 325 6.29 -15.68 9.78
C VAL A 325 7.64 -15.54 9.04
N LEU A 326 8.77 -15.68 9.75
CA LEU A 326 10.11 -15.61 9.16
C LEU A 326 10.62 -16.96 8.64
N ARG A 327 9.92 -18.07 8.92
CA ARG A 327 10.41 -19.44 8.66
C ARG A 327 10.78 -19.74 7.21
N LYS A 328 10.21 -18.99 6.26
CA LYS A 328 10.43 -19.17 4.82
C LYS A 328 11.59 -18.34 4.26
N MET A 329 12.18 -17.46 5.08
CA MET A 329 13.29 -16.61 4.65
C MET A 329 14.61 -17.38 4.65
N SER A 330 15.41 -17.20 3.60
CA SER A 330 16.78 -17.71 3.57
C SER A 330 17.65 -17.02 4.64
N PRO A 331 18.73 -17.64 5.13
CA PRO A 331 19.66 -16.98 6.04
C PRO A 331 20.18 -15.64 5.49
N ALA A 332 20.45 -15.56 4.18
CA ALA A 332 20.86 -14.31 3.53
C ALA A 332 19.77 -13.23 3.59
N SER A 333 18.50 -13.59 3.41
CA SER A 333 17.37 -12.67 3.52
C SER A 333 17.18 -12.19 4.96
N LEU A 334 17.35 -13.08 5.95
CA LEU A 334 17.30 -12.72 7.36
C LEU A 334 18.43 -11.76 7.76
N THR A 335 19.65 -11.96 7.24
CA THR A 335 20.77 -11.04 7.49
C THR A 335 20.48 -9.66 6.91
N LYS A 336 20.01 -9.57 5.66
CA LYS A 336 19.59 -8.29 5.04
C LYS A 336 18.50 -7.59 5.87
N PHE A 337 17.53 -8.35 6.39
CA PHE A 337 16.49 -7.80 7.25
C PHE A 337 17.07 -7.23 8.55
N CYS A 338 17.92 -7.99 9.24
CA CYS A 338 18.55 -7.53 10.47
C CYS A 338 19.40 -6.26 10.23
N ASP A 339 20.21 -6.23 9.17
CA ASP A 339 21.04 -5.09 8.81
C ASP A 339 20.20 -3.85 8.51
N SER A 340 19.05 -4.02 7.83
CA SER A 340 18.10 -2.93 7.61
C SER A 340 17.51 -2.39 8.91
N LEU A 341 17.07 -3.26 9.82
CA LEU A 341 16.56 -2.84 11.13
C LEU A 341 17.63 -2.08 11.92
N LYS A 342 18.88 -2.56 11.87
CA LYS A 342 20.01 -1.88 12.51
C LYS A 342 20.22 -0.48 11.94
N LYS A 343 20.35 -0.36 10.61
CA LYS A 343 20.54 0.93 9.94
C LYS A 343 19.41 1.92 10.26
N LEU A 344 18.17 1.43 10.33
CA LEU A 344 17.00 2.24 10.66
C LEU A 344 17.01 2.69 12.13
N SER A 345 17.28 1.79 13.07
CA SER A 345 17.44 2.13 14.50
C SER A 345 18.54 3.17 14.70
N ASP A 346 19.73 2.94 14.13
CA ASP A 346 20.86 3.86 14.23
C ASP A 346 20.51 5.24 13.64
N THR A 347 19.75 5.28 12.55
CA THR A 347 19.29 6.54 11.93
C THR A 347 18.25 7.25 12.80
N LEU A 348 17.28 6.53 13.37
CA LEU A 348 16.26 7.13 14.23
C LEU A 348 16.85 7.70 15.52
N HIS A 349 17.81 6.98 16.13
CA HIS A 349 18.60 7.49 17.25
C HIS A 349 19.39 8.73 16.85
N TYR A 350 20.07 8.71 15.71
CA TYR A 350 20.79 9.87 15.19
C TYR A 350 19.88 11.09 15.06
N VAL A 351 18.73 10.96 14.38
CA VAL A 351 17.86 12.12 14.14
C VAL A 351 17.20 12.65 15.42
N ALA A 352 16.94 11.80 16.41
CA ALA A 352 16.43 12.21 17.72
C ALA A 352 17.43 13.01 18.55
N THR A 353 18.73 12.95 18.24
CA THR A 353 19.78 13.72 18.91
C THR A 353 20.08 15.07 18.25
N LEU A 354 19.48 15.36 17.09
CA LEU A 354 19.78 16.58 16.35
C LEU A 354 19.24 17.83 17.07
N PRO A 355 19.90 18.99 16.94
CA PRO A 355 19.31 20.24 17.38
C PRO A 355 18.13 20.63 16.46
N SER A 356 17.17 21.40 16.98
CA SER A 356 15.96 21.83 16.25
C SER A 356 16.25 22.57 14.94
N THR A 357 17.44 23.16 14.80
CA THR A 357 17.90 23.85 13.58
C THR A 357 18.35 22.90 12.46
N SER A 358 18.46 21.59 12.73
CA SER A 358 19.01 20.60 11.80
C SER A 358 17.95 19.68 11.18
N LEU A 359 16.70 20.14 11.08
CA LEU A 359 15.60 19.37 10.48
C LEU A 359 15.97 18.78 9.11
N ASN A 360 16.51 19.60 8.20
CA ASN A 360 16.86 19.15 6.84
C ASN A 360 17.90 18.01 6.86
N ARG A 361 18.83 18.03 7.81
CA ARG A 361 19.81 16.96 8.00
C ARG A 361 19.13 15.67 8.50
N GLY A 362 18.17 15.80 9.41
CA GLY A 362 17.37 14.68 9.91
C GLY A 362 16.52 14.04 8.80
N LEU A 363 15.84 14.86 7.99
CA LEU A 363 15.01 14.37 6.88
C LEU A 363 15.85 13.70 5.78
N ALA A 364 17.02 14.25 5.46
CA ALA A 364 17.97 13.62 4.54
C ALA A 364 18.50 12.28 5.06
N ALA A 365 18.77 12.17 6.37
CA ALA A 365 19.18 10.91 6.98
C ALA A 365 18.09 9.85 6.88
N LEU A 366 16.82 10.21 7.11
CA LEU A 366 15.67 9.30 6.98
C LEU A 366 15.48 8.78 5.55
N SER A 367 15.86 9.55 4.53
CA SER A 367 15.77 9.13 3.12
C SER A 367 16.67 7.94 2.79
N ASN A 368 17.73 7.74 3.57
CA ASN A 368 18.69 6.65 3.36
C ASN A 368 18.19 5.30 3.92
N VAL A 369 17.13 5.32 4.72
CA VAL A 369 16.59 4.14 5.43
C VAL A 369 15.10 3.92 5.17
N LEU A 370 14.38 4.95 4.72
CA LEU A 370 13.00 4.88 4.28
C LEU A 370 12.96 5.23 2.78
N PRO A 371 12.93 4.22 1.89
CA PRO A 371 12.63 4.43 0.48
C PRO A 371 11.34 5.25 0.36
N ASP A 372 11.29 6.18 -0.58
CA ASP A 372 10.09 6.97 -0.88
C ASP A 372 9.61 7.94 0.23
N PHE A 373 10.31 8.05 1.36
CA PHE A 373 10.00 9.01 2.42
C PHE A 373 9.88 10.44 1.89
N ASN A 374 10.81 10.76 1.00
CA ASN A 374 10.91 12.05 0.37
C ASN A 374 10.19 12.12 -0.97
N ASN A 375 9.68 11.02 -1.50
CA ASN A 375 9.00 11.00 -2.78
C ASN A 375 7.73 11.86 -2.74
N LEU A 376 7.43 12.45 -3.89
CA LEU A 376 6.13 13.03 -4.17
C LEU A 376 5.15 11.89 -4.44
N ALA A 377 3.97 11.91 -3.82
CA ALA A 377 2.94 10.92 -4.10
C ALA A 377 2.42 11.09 -5.55
N PRO A 378 1.96 10.01 -6.21
CA PRO A 378 1.23 10.17 -7.47
C PRO A 378 -0.05 10.96 -7.25
N GLY A 379 -0.36 11.90 -8.14
CA GLY A 379 -1.49 12.79 -7.97
C GLY A 379 -1.49 13.96 -8.95
N ILE A 380 -2.47 14.85 -8.82
CA ILE A 380 -2.57 16.07 -9.62
C ILE A 380 -2.05 17.24 -8.78
N TYR A 381 -1.11 17.99 -9.32
CA TYR A 381 -0.42 19.06 -8.61
C TYR A 381 -0.36 20.35 -9.42
N ASN A 382 -0.36 21.48 -8.72
CA ASN A 382 0.29 22.69 -9.18
C ASN A 382 1.75 22.69 -8.70
N ILE A 383 2.68 23.04 -9.58
CA ILE A 383 4.12 23.07 -9.30
C ILE A 383 4.56 24.53 -9.23
N TYR A 384 5.11 24.97 -8.10
CA TYR A 384 5.47 26.36 -7.84
C TYR A 384 6.96 26.54 -7.65
N SER A 385 7.52 27.62 -8.19
CA SER A 385 8.85 28.08 -7.85
C SER A 385 8.87 28.58 -6.41
N TRP A 386 9.85 28.12 -5.64
CA TRP A 386 10.09 28.62 -4.29
C TRP A 386 10.53 30.09 -4.30
N HIS A 387 11.22 30.54 -5.35
CA HIS A 387 11.72 31.91 -5.45
C HIS A 387 10.59 32.92 -5.67
N SER A 388 9.81 32.74 -6.73
CA SER A 388 8.80 33.70 -7.17
C SER A 388 7.40 33.42 -6.63
N LYS A 389 7.16 32.23 -6.07
CA LYS A 389 5.83 31.70 -5.71
C LYS A 389 4.88 31.58 -6.89
N LYS A 390 5.41 31.58 -8.12
CA LYS A 390 4.65 31.41 -9.36
C LYS A 390 4.65 29.96 -9.78
N LEU A 391 3.56 29.53 -10.41
CA LEU A 391 3.45 28.16 -10.92
C LEU A 391 4.04 28.04 -12.32
N ILE A 392 4.34 26.83 -12.76
CA ILE A 392 4.79 26.54 -14.13
C ILE A 392 3.67 25.94 -14.99
N TYR A 393 3.65 26.33 -16.26
CA TYR A 393 2.68 25.86 -17.23
C TYR A 393 3.19 26.03 -18.67
N PRO A 394 2.63 25.32 -19.66
CA PRO A 394 2.90 25.61 -21.08
C PRO A 394 2.42 27.02 -21.41
N LYS A 395 3.30 27.86 -21.97
CA LYS A 395 3.03 29.28 -22.26
C LYS A 395 1.71 29.45 -23.02
N ASN A 396 0.88 30.40 -22.59
CA ASN A 396 -0.46 30.67 -23.14
C ASN A 396 -1.42 29.47 -23.12
N GLY A 397 -1.08 28.40 -22.40
CA GLY A 397 -1.85 27.16 -22.37
C GLY A 397 -1.85 26.38 -23.66
N GLY A 398 -0.74 26.47 -24.41
CA GLY A 398 -0.47 25.68 -25.59
C GLY A 398 -0.63 24.18 -25.34
N VAL A 399 -0.92 23.44 -26.41
CA VAL A 399 -1.13 21.98 -26.40
C VAL A 399 -0.28 21.27 -27.45
N ALA A 400 0.60 21.99 -28.14
CA ALA A 400 1.48 21.48 -29.18
C ALA A 400 2.80 20.96 -28.58
N ASP A 401 3.45 20.08 -29.33
CA ASP A 401 4.83 19.70 -29.04
C ASP A 401 5.74 20.91 -29.23
N GLY A 402 6.67 21.13 -28.28
CA GLY A 402 7.60 22.24 -28.33
C GLY A 402 7.13 23.52 -27.62
N ASP A 403 5.89 23.59 -27.14
CA ASP A 403 5.44 24.74 -26.35
C ASP A 403 6.31 24.88 -25.09
N THR A 404 6.92 26.04 -24.92
CA THR A 404 7.82 26.35 -23.80
C THR A 404 7.07 26.37 -22.48
N ILE A 405 7.68 25.79 -21.45
CA ILE A 405 7.22 25.91 -20.07
C ILE A 405 7.74 27.23 -19.50
N VAL A 406 6.85 27.98 -18.87
CA VAL A 406 7.16 29.28 -18.27
C VAL A 406 6.53 29.37 -16.88
N GLN A 407 7.02 30.28 -16.03
CA GLN A 407 6.34 30.60 -14.77
C GLN A 407 5.26 31.67 -14.97
N TYR A 408 4.22 31.66 -14.12
CA TYR A 408 3.16 32.67 -14.14
C TYR A 408 2.48 32.80 -12.79
N SER A 409 2.01 34.02 -12.49
CA SER A 409 1.20 34.33 -11.32
C SER A 409 -0.05 33.42 -11.27
N TYR A 410 -0.45 33.01 -10.06
CA TYR A 410 -1.52 32.04 -9.88
C TYR A 410 -2.82 32.37 -10.65
N SER A 411 -3.43 31.35 -11.27
CA SER A 411 -4.82 31.37 -11.74
C SER A 411 -5.41 29.95 -11.74
N ASN A 412 -6.70 29.82 -11.44
CA ASN A 412 -7.37 28.54 -11.16
C ASN A 412 -7.80 27.75 -12.42
N ASP A 413 -6.94 27.62 -13.43
CA ASP A 413 -7.27 26.89 -14.68
C ASP A 413 -6.54 25.53 -14.76
N SER A 414 -7.27 24.51 -15.22
CA SER A 414 -6.82 23.17 -15.63
C SER A 414 -5.49 23.12 -16.40
N ILE A 415 -5.19 24.14 -17.21
CA ILE A 415 -3.94 24.28 -17.99
C ILE A 415 -2.68 24.20 -17.11
N LYS A 416 -2.82 24.59 -15.84
CA LYS A 416 -1.73 24.78 -14.87
C LYS A 416 -1.55 23.57 -13.94
N LYS A 417 -2.23 22.46 -14.23
CA LYS A 417 -2.22 21.22 -13.44
C LYS A 417 -1.37 20.15 -14.11
N TRP A 418 -0.57 19.47 -13.30
CA TRP A 418 0.33 18.41 -13.71
C TRP A 418 -0.05 17.11 -12.99
N GLU A 419 -0.38 16.08 -13.74
CA GLU A 419 -0.47 14.71 -13.24
C GLU A 419 0.95 14.18 -13.07
N MET A 420 1.36 13.99 -11.82
CA MET A 420 2.67 13.45 -11.44
C MET A 420 2.55 11.94 -11.31
N GLY A 421 3.26 11.22 -12.18
CA GLY A 421 3.42 9.77 -12.09
C GLY A 421 4.88 9.41 -11.88
N ASN A 422 5.16 8.34 -11.13
CA ASN A 422 6.49 7.78 -11.01
C ASN A 422 6.67 6.59 -11.96
N ILE A 423 7.89 6.44 -12.46
CA ILE A 423 8.37 5.26 -13.18
C ILE A 423 9.50 4.71 -12.34
N GLU A 424 9.34 3.47 -11.89
CA GLU A 424 10.37 2.74 -11.15
C GLU A 424 11.57 2.47 -12.05
N ALA A 425 12.77 2.76 -11.54
CA ALA A 425 14.03 2.37 -12.15
C ALA A 425 14.68 1.25 -11.32
N ALA A 426 15.65 0.57 -11.92
CA ALA A 426 16.43 -0.45 -11.23
C ALA A 426 16.99 0.07 -9.89
N GLN A 427 17.04 -0.79 -8.88
CA GLN A 427 17.57 -0.49 -7.55
C GLN A 427 16.73 0.51 -6.72
N GLY A 428 15.43 0.63 -6.99
CA GLY A 428 14.49 1.41 -6.18
C GLY A 428 14.67 2.93 -6.27
N LYS A 429 15.29 3.42 -7.36
CA LYS A 429 15.31 4.84 -7.70
C LYS A 429 14.07 5.17 -8.53
N PHE A 430 13.36 6.25 -8.23
CA PHE A 430 12.19 6.67 -8.98
C PHE A 430 12.48 7.88 -9.84
N TYR A 431 11.97 7.87 -11.07
CA TYR A 431 11.88 9.07 -11.90
C TYR A 431 10.43 9.47 -12.05
N TYR A 432 10.20 10.78 -12.07
CA TYR A 432 8.89 11.36 -12.24
C TYR A 432 8.68 11.81 -13.67
N VAL A 433 7.45 11.63 -14.12
CA VAL A 433 6.93 12.22 -15.33
C VAL A 433 5.84 13.21 -14.91
N ALA A 434 6.01 14.46 -15.31
CA ALA A 434 5.02 15.51 -15.11
C ALA A 434 4.19 15.63 -16.40
N LYS A 435 2.96 15.11 -16.39
CA LYS A 435 2.04 15.17 -17.53
C LYS A 435 1.07 16.33 -17.37
N ASN A 436 1.03 17.24 -18.34
CA ASN A 436 0.06 18.33 -18.31
C ASN A 436 -1.36 17.78 -18.48
N LEU A 437 -2.28 18.17 -17.60
CA LEU A 437 -3.62 17.58 -17.56
C LEU A 437 -4.46 17.90 -18.80
N LYS A 438 -4.23 19.05 -19.45
CA LYS A 438 -4.95 19.48 -20.65
C LYS A 438 -4.37 18.87 -21.91
N SER A 439 -3.07 19.03 -22.16
CA SER A 439 -2.45 18.60 -23.42
C SER A 439 -2.14 17.10 -23.46
N LYS A 440 -2.11 16.44 -22.30
CA LYS A 440 -1.63 15.05 -22.10
C LYS A 440 -0.16 14.83 -22.48
N LYS A 441 0.58 15.90 -22.74
CA LYS A 441 2.03 15.90 -23.01
C LYS A 441 2.82 16.02 -21.71
N VAL A 442 4.11 15.69 -21.77
CA VAL A 442 4.97 15.65 -20.59
C VAL A 442 6.03 16.75 -20.63
N MET A 443 6.49 17.16 -19.45
CA MET A 443 7.62 18.07 -19.28
C MET A 443 8.89 17.44 -19.86
N ASP A 444 9.55 18.16 -20.77
CA ASP A 444 10.62 17.66 -21.62
C ASP A 444 11.74 18.71 -21.76
N VAL A 445 13.00 18.32 -21.62
CA VAL A 445 14.13 19.18 -22.00
C VAL A 445 14.31 19.17 -23.51
N PHE A 446 14.17 20.33 -24.17
CA PHE A 446 14.18 20.46 -25.63
C PHE A 446 15.35 19.72 -26.30
N GLY A 447 15.02 18.85 -27.26
CA GLY A 447 15.99 18.03 -28.00
C GLY A 447 16.77 17.02 -27.15
N GLY A 448 16.42 16.87 -25.87
CA GLY A 448 17.20 16.15 -24.87
C GLY A 448 18.64 16.65 -24.76
N SER A 449 18.84 17.96 -24.83
CA SER A 449 20.14 18.60 -24.70
C SER A 449 20.82 18.31 -23.34
N TYR A 450 22.15 18.33 -23.33
CA TYR A 450 22.99 18.34 -22.12
C TYR A 450 23.42 19.76 -21.71
N LEU A 451 23.06 20.78 -22.49
CA LEU A 451 23.55 22.13 -22.30
C LEU A 451 22.71 22.91 -21.26
N PRO A 452 23.36 23.62 -20.31
CA PRO A 452 22.71 24.63 -19.50
C PRO A 452 22.05 25.72 -20.37
N GLY A 453 20.90 26.23 -19.93
CA GLY A 453 20.10 27.22 -20.65
C GLY A 453 19.19 26.63 -21.71
N THR A 454 19.16 25.30 -21.85
CA THR A 454 18.19 24.67 -22.75
C THR A 454 16.79 24.80 -22.15
N ALA A 455 15.86 25.35 -22.94
CA ALA A 455 14.48 25.51 -22.52
C ALA A 455 13.80 24.16 -22.21
N VAL A 456 12.95 24.18 -21.20
CA VAL A 456 12.00 23.09 -20.91
C VAL A 456 10.70 23.37 -21.66
N ILE A 457 10.19 22.35 -22.33
CA ILE A 457 9.01 22.37 -23.17
C ILE A 457 8.02 21.29 -22.72
N GLN A 458 6.86 21.21 -23.37
CA GLN A 458 6.07 19.98 -23.38
C GLN A 458 6.27 19.20 -24.68
N TYR A 459 6.23 17.87 -24.59
CA TYR A 459 6.31 16.99 -25.75
C TYR A 459 5.51 15.69 -25.54
N GLY A 460 5.14 15.00 -26.61
CA GLY A 460 4.54 13.66 -26.55
C GLY A 460 5.40 12.70 -25.71
N PHE A 461 4.75 11.92 -24.83
CA PHE A 461 5.45 10.96 -23.98
C PHE A 461 6.03 9.83 -24.82
N GLY A 462 7.36 9.77 -24.91
CA GLY A 462 8.11 8.74 -25.63
C GLY A 462 8.96 7.86 -24.70
N ASN A 463 8.76 7.97 -23.38
CA ASN A 463 9.60 7.32 -22.36
C ASN A 463 11.10 7.67 -22.48
N ALA A 464 11.42 8.84 -23.02
CA ALA A 464 12.79 9.30 -23.18
C ALA A 464 13.38 9.82 -21.86
N ASP A 465 14.71 9.79 -21.69
CA ASP A 465 15.35 10.19 -20.44
C ASP A 465 15.31 11.70 -20.19
N ASN A 466 15.09 12.54 -21.21
CA ASN A 466 14.83 13.98 -21.06
C ASN A 466 13.41 14.32 -20.61
N GLN A 467 12.55 13.30 -20.42
CA GLN A 467 11.17 13.43 -19.92
C GLN A 467 11.03 12.91 -18.48
N LYS A 468 12.16 12.56 -17.85
CA LYS A 468 12.23 11.89 -16.55
C LYS A 468 12.98 12.77 -15.57
N TRP A 469 12.37 13.01 -14.42
CA TRP A 469 12.88 13.94 -13.41
C TRP A 469 13.11 13.21 -12.09
N GLU A 470 14.33 13.26 -11.57
CA GLU A 470 14.60 12.89 -10.17
C GLU A 470 14.20 14.04 -9.26
N LEU A 471 13.41 13.75 -8.23
CA LEU A 471 12.98 14.75 -7.25
C LEU A 471 13.86 14.64 -6.01
N VAL A 472 14.76 15.60 -5.83
CA VAL A 472 15.64 15.68 -4.66
C VAL A 472 14.97 16.53 -3.59
N PHE A 473 14.52 15.91 -2.51
CA PHE A 473 13.82 16.61 -1.43
C PHE A 473 14.78 17.44 -0.58
N LEU A 474 14.35 18.67 -0.26
CA LEU A 474 15.14 19.67 0.44
C LEU A 474 14.57 20.05 1.83
N GLY A 475 13.35 19.62 2.15
CA GLY A 475 12.68 19.97 3.40
C GLY A 475 11.23 20.41 3.20
N TYR A 476 10.63 20.97 4.26
CA TYR A 476 9.27 21.50 4.25
C TYR A 476 9.28 23.03 4.16
N VAL A 477 8.28 23.61 3.50
CA VAL A 477 8.25 25.05 3.20
C VAL A 477 7.30 25.89 4.04
N ASP A 478 6.37 25.29 4.79
CA ASP A 478 5.43 25.99 5.68
C ASP A 478 4.73 25.07 6.68
N ALA A 479 3.85 25.65 7.51
CA ALA A 479 3.00 24.95 8.48
C ALA A 479 1.98 23.99 7.83
N ASP A 480 1.78 24.08 6.51
CA ASP A 480 0.94 23.13 5.75
C ASP A 480 1.73 21.89 5.31
N ASN A 481 3.00 21.74 5.74
CA ASN A 481 3.88 20.62 5.40
C ASN A 481 4.06 20.40 3.89
N LYS A 482 4.05 21.48 3.10
CA LYS A 482 4.40 21.38 1.67
C LYS A 482 5.86 20.96 1.52
N LYS A 483 6.13 19.98 0.64
CA LYS A 483 7.48 19.45 0.39
C LYS A 483 8.21 20.29 -0.67
N LEU A 484 9.48 20.59 -0.42
CA LEU A 484 10.38 21.33 -1.30
C LEU A 484 11.34 20.38 -2.01
N TYR A 485 11.58 20.62 -3.30
CA TYR A 485 12.36 19.75 -4.16
C TYR A 485 13.29 20.53 -5.10
N GLN A 486 14.38 19.90 -5.52
CA GLN A 486 14.99 20.14 -6.84
C GLN A 486 14.50 19.07 -7.81
N LEU A 487 14.32 19.44 -9.09
CA LEU A 487 13.99 18.50 -10.15
C LEU A 487 15.21 18.34 -11.06
N VAL A 488 15.81 17.16 -11.06
CA VAL A 488 17.02 16.84 -11.83
C VAL A 488 16.62 16.05 -13.08
N CYS A 489 16.94 16.55 -14.26
CA CYS A 489 16.70 15.84 -15.51
C CYS A 489 17.57 14.57 -15.55
N LYS A 490 16.94 13.40 -15.73
CA LYS A 490 17.66 12.12 -15.78
C LYS A 490 18.72 12.10 -16.89
N ARG A 491 18.41 12.69 -18.05
CA ARG A 491 19.34 12.67 -19.19
C ARG A 491 20.60 13.47 -18.91
N SER A 492 20.47 14.70 -18.43
CA SER A 492 21.59 15.65 -18.36
C SER A 492 22.22 15.78 -16.96
N GLY A 493 21.48 15.43 -15.90
CA GLY A 493 21.87 15.71 -14.51
C GLY A 493 21.69 17.19 -14.12
N LEU A 494 21.13 18.03 -15.00
CA LEU A 494 20.88 19.45 -14.75
C LEU A 494 19.50 19.67 -14.09
N LEU A 495 19.35 20.81 -13.42
CA LEU A 495 18.19 21.13 -12.60
C LEU A 495 17.17 21.99 -13.36
N LEU A 496 15.89 21.78 -13.09
CA LEU A 496 14.82 22.69 -13.50
C LEU A 496 15.01 24.07 -12.85
N ASP A 497 15.09 25.11 -13.68
CA ASP A 497 15.49 26.47 -13.29
C ASP A 497 14.56 27.51 -13.93
N VAL A 498 14.22 28.58 -13.20
CA VAL A 498 13.62 29.79 -13.78
C VAL A 498 14.75 30.70 -14.27
N THR A 499 14.84 30.89 -15.60
CA THR A 499 15.91 31.66 -16.25
C THR A 499 16.15 32.99 -15.55
N GLY A 500 17.40 33.22 -15.14
CA GLY A 500 17.86 34.45 -14.49
C GLY A 500 17.24 34.73 -13.12
N ALA A 501 16.66 33.73 -12.46
CA ALA A 501 15.89 33.88 -11.23
C ALA A 501 14.79 34.96 -11.33
N SER A 502 14.19 35.11 -12.51
CA SER A 502 13.21 36.17 -12.76
C SER A 502 11.98 36.05 -11.85
N TYR A 503 11.38 37.18 -11.50
CA TYR A 503 10.05 37.27 -10.90
C TYR A 503 8.94 37.50 -11.93
N ASP A 504 9.27 37.66 -13.21
CA ASP A 504 8.32 38.07 -14.24
C ASP A 504 7.41 36.94 -14.67
N ASP A 505 6.20 37.31 -15.08
CA ASP A 505 5.29 36.40 -15.76
C ASP A 505 5.85 36.03 -17.13
N ASN A 506 5.68 34.76 -17.49
CA ASN A 506 6.21 34.16 -18.72
C ASN A 506 7.74 34.08 -18.80
N ALA A 507 8.45 34.25 -17.68
CA ALA A 507 9.87 33.90 -17.62
C ALA A 507 10.04 32.41 -17.94
N VAL A 508 11.02 32.11 -18.80
CA VAL A 508 11.28 30.76 -19.30
C VAL A 508 11.75 29.86 -18.16
N VAL A 509 11.30 28.61 -18.22
CA VAL A 509 11.87 27.53 -17.42
C VAL A 509 12.87 26.78 -18.29
N GLU A 510 14.07 26.59 -17.77
CA GLU A 510 15.20 25.96 -18.45
C GLU A 510 15.81 24.85 -17.58
N GLN A 511 16.78 24.14 -18.13
CA GLN A 511 17.70 23.35 -17.30
C GLN A 511 18.99 24.14 -17.06
N TRP A 512 19.53 24.08 -15.84
CA TRP A 512 20.78 24.73 -15.49
C TRP A 512 21.60 23.91 -14.49
N GLY A 513 22.90 24.18 -14.40
CA GLY A 513 23.75 23.56 -13.38
C GLY A 513 23.34 24.00 -11.97
N ASP A 514 23.52 23.14 -10.96
CA ASP A 514 23.18 23.49 -9.58
C ASP A 514 23.97 24.74 -9.14
N ASN A 515 23.24 25.79 -8.74
CA ASN A 515 23.79 27.04 -8.25
C ASN A 515 23.33 27.36 -6.81
N GLY A 516 22.63 26.43 -6.15
CA GLY A 516 22.06 26.60 -4.81
C GLY A 516 20.92 27.63 -4.70
N GLY A 517 20.57 28.28 -5.82
CA GLY A 517 19.58 29.34 -5.92
C GLY A 517 18.16 28.88 -5.64
N ASN A 518 17.31 29.79 -5.19
CA ASN A 518 15.90 29.47 -4.90
C ASN A 518 15.07 29.26 -6.17
N ASN A 519 15.54 29.74 -7.32
CA ASN A 519 14.95 29.54 -8.65
C ASN A 519 15.05 28.08 -9.14
N GLN A 520 15.85 27.25 -8.47
CA GLN A 520 15.97 25.81 -8.73
C GLN A 520 15.17 24.95 -7.73
N LYS A 521 14.40 25.59 -6.84
CA LYS A 521 13.65 24.92 -5.77
C LYS A 521 12.16 25.04 -6.04
N TRP A 522 11.45 23.94 -5.88
CA TRP A 522 10.07 23.78 -6.31
C TRP A 522 9.22 23.13 -5.23
N TYR A 523 8.00 23.60 -5.01
CA TYR A 523 7.05 22.95 -4.12
C TYR A 523 5.77 22.59 -4.86
N PHE A 524 5.15 21.49 -4.44
CA PHE A 524 3.98 20.92 -5.07
C PHE A 524 2.76 21.14 -4.18
N VAL A 525 1.67 21.63 -4.75
CA VAL A 525 0.38 21.78 -4.08
C VAL A 525 -0.59 20.81 -4.74
N GLU A 526 -1.05 19.82 -3.96
CA GLU A 526 -2.01 18.82 -4.43
C GLU A 526 -3.34 19.50 -4.76
N VAL A 527 -3.93 19.09 -5.88
CA VAL A 527 -5.24 19.52 -6.33
C VAL A 527 -6.20 18.35 -6.11
N PRO A 528 -7.26 18.53 -5.31
CA PRO A 528 -8.27 17.50 -5.06
C PRO A 528 -8.97 16.98 -6.32
#